data_AF-A0A8H7DPN4-F1
#
_entry.id   AF-A0A8H7DPN4-F1
#
_cell.length_a   1.000
_cell.length_b   1.000
_cell.length_c   1.000
_cell.angle_alpha   90.00
_cell.angle_beta   90.00
_cell.angle_gamma   90.00
#
_symmetry.space_group_name_H-M   'P 1'
#
loop_
_entity.id
_entity.type
_entity.pdbx_description
1 polymer ?
#
loop_
_entity_poly.entity_id
_entity_poly.type
_entity_poly.pdbx_seq_one_letter_code
_entity_poly.pdbx_strand_id
1 'polypeptide(L)'
;MPLPIPRSIQDGLLERVQTIDRPAPSITTNESKVSLIIPGSPNEWVDKKTPFTLGHDTGIVVADQNAYRVPDTPLLPLFVAVNVKSSLDTASSHNSPSGASPPHFDRPSNDFITDRNNLRKLLRWINNSPDSDFRIDVQLAGKKTILMSRYTTNVREKAAYGFGHSFEKACTKPAAQCEGGVSHHRIIRYDMNGLKMIVRYEVDGYLPDTSPYTHSWRQAASATAPTAVNNLPDTPASVKFTAATPESTPPEFKPKAEPVLHAGLTVYPGGSWSVPQSSILEMKTRSQRNFDMINWSELHGQLYVSQTLHCFIGIHQRGTFTTLVRQNLRSAAMERVRASEQPKLKALRWVLAGSVGQEGRECPGEPSFGSGSVGGL
;
A
#
# COMPACT_ATOMS: atom_id res chain seq x y z
N MET A 1 4.78 -27.73 8.04
CA MET A 1 5.57 -26.89 7.10
C MET A 1 5.37 -25.40 7.41
N PRO A 2 6.38 -24.53 7.16
CA PRO A 2 6.18 -23.08 7.17
C PRO A 2 5.26 -22.66 6.02
N LEU A 3 4.45 -21.61 6.23
CA LEU A 3 3.77 -20.95 5.12
C LEU A 3 4.85 -20.24 4.29
N PRO A 4 5.04 -20.62 3.02
CA PRO A 4 5.92 -19.86 2.15
C PRO A 4 5.37 -18.44 2.05
N ILE A 5 6.24 -17.47 1.72
CA ILE A 5 5.77 -16.16 1.28
C ILE A 5 4.75 -16.43 0.16
N PRO A 6 3.51 -15.92 0.27
CA PRO A 6 2.46 -16.16 -0.71
C PRO A 6 3.04 -15.90 -2.08
N ARG A 7 3.04 -16.92 -2.93
CA ARG A 7 3.47 -16.73 -4.30
C ARG A 7 2.34 -15.94 -4.95
N SER A 8 2.66 -14.73 -5.41
CA SER A 8 1.81 -14.01 -6.36
C SER A 8 1.39 -15.02 -7.43
N ILE A 9 0.09 -15.16 -7.69
CA ILE A 9 -0.41 -16.06 -8.73
C ILE A 9 -0.06 -15.38 -10.05
N GLN A 10 1.19 -15.60 -10.49
CA GLN A 10 1.86 -14.98 -11.64
C GLN A 10 1.92 -13.45 -11.56
N ASP A 11 3.13 -12.90 -11.70
CA ASP A 11 3.45 -11.46 -11.73
C ASP A 11 2.85 -10.72 -12.95
N GLY A 12 1.55 -10.92 -13.22
CA GLY A 12 0.90 -10.40 -14.41
C GLY A 12 -0.63 -10.37 -14.42
N LEU A 13 -1.36 -10.86 -13.41
CA LEU A 13 -2.84 -10.91 -13.54
C LEU A 13 -3.65 -9.91 -12.72
N LEU A 14 -3.15 -9.35 -11.61
CA LEU A 14 -3.91 -8.35 -10.85
C LEU A 14 -2.97 -7.34 -10.18
N GLU A 15 -2.33 -6.51 -10.99
CA GLU A 15 -1.87 -5.20 -10.56
C GLU A 15 -3.02 -4.24 -10.86
N ARG A 16 -3.99 -4.20 -9.96
CA ARG A 16 -5.15 -3.33 -10.14
C ARG A 16 -5.00 -2.12 -9.27
N VAL A 17 -5.30 -1.00 -9.87
CA VAL A 17 -4.74 0.26 -9.46
C VAL A 17 -5.88 1.25 -9.40
N GLN A 18 -5.95 1.96 -8.27
CA GLN A 18 -6.98 2.96 -8.03
C GLN A 18 -6.31 4.15 -7.36
N THR A 19 -6.09 5.23 -8.11
CA THR A 19 -5.83 6.53 -7.49
C THR A 19 -7.17 7.21 -7.26
N ILE A 20 -7.46 7.56 -6.02
CA ILE A 20 -8.63 8.39 -5.69
C ILE A 20 -8.23 9.82 -5.98
N ASP A 21 -8.95 10.45 -6.90
CA ASP A 21 -8.71 11.85 -7.21
C ASP A 21 -9.53 12.76 -6.28
N ARG A 22 -9.02 13.96 -6.05
CA ARG A 22 -9.89 15.08 -5.69
C ARG A 22 -10.65 15.43 -6.96
N PRO A 23 -11.98 15.61 -6.93
CA PRO A 23 -12.62 16.28 -8.06
C PRO A 23 -11.89 17.61 -8.29
N ALA A 24 -11.51 17.89 -9.53
CA ALA A 24 -11.20 19.26 -9.91
C ALA A 24 -12.38 20.13 -9.47
N PRO A 25 -12.15 21.35 -8.93
CA PRO A 25 -13.25 22.23 -8.57
C PRO A 25 -13.90 22.75 -9.86
N SER A 26 -14.82 21.99 -10.45
CA SER A 26 -15.75 22.57 -11.41
C SER A 26 -16.93 23.14 -10.61
N ILE A 27 -17.09 24.46 -10.71
CA ILE A 27 -18.13 25.23 -9.99
C ILE A 27 -19.52 24.98 -10.61
N THR A 28 -19.62 24.13 -11.62
CA THR A 28 -20.78 24.08 -12.51
C THR A 28 -21.02 22.68 -13.06
N THR A 29 -21.36 21.70 -12.20
CA THR A 29 -22.28 20.59 -12.55
C THR A 29 -22.46 19.63 -11.36
N ASN A 30 -23.66 19.08 -11.23
CA ASN A 30 -24.04 17.99 -10.33
C ASN A 30 -23.38 16.66 -10.76
N GLU A 31 -22.07 16.63 -10.95
CA GLU A 31 -21.31 15.45 -11.32
C GLU A 31 -20.98 14.61 -10.07
N SER A 32 -20.98 13.29 -10.23
CA SER A 32 -20.73 12.32 -9.15
C SER A 32 -19.49 12.68 -8.35
N LYS A 33 -19.67 12.98 -7.05
CA LYS A 33 -18.66 13.53 -6.11
C LYS A 33 -17.38 12.69 -5.93
N VAL A 34 -17.25 11.53 -6.59
CA VAL A 34 -16.14 10.60 -6.42
C VAL A 34 -15.54 10.26 -7.77
N SER A 35 -14.25 10.60 -7.92
CA SER A 35 -13.46 10.40 -9.12
C SER A 35 -12.33 9.41 -8.87
N LEU A 36 -12.11 8.53 -9.83
CA LEU A 36 -11.04 7.53 -9.85
C LEU A 36 -10.14 7.79 -11.04
N ILE A 37 -8.83 7.66 -10.87
CA ILE A 37 -7.90 7.54 -11.99
C ILE A 37 -7.55 6.05 -12.11
N ILE A 38 -7.83 5.47 -13.28
CA ILE A 38 -7.58 4.06 -13.58
C ILE A 38 -6.72 3.95 -14.86
N PRO A 39 -5.58 3.25 -14.84
CA PRO A 39 -5.00 2.57 -13.68
C PRO A 39 -4.65 3.50 -12.52
N GLY A 40 -4.19 4.71 -12.77
CA GLY A 40 -3.46 5.47 -11.76
C GLY A 40 -2.05 4.91 -11.55
N SER A 41 -1.28 5.54 -10.68
CA SER A 41 0.10 5.19 -10.33
C SER A 41 0.40 5.69 -8.91
N PRO A 42 1.18 4.94 -8.10
CA PRO A 42 1.62 5.43 -6.79
C PRO A 42 2.67 6.53 -7.00
N ASN A 43 2.96 7.29 -5.95
CA ASN A 43 4.02 8.31 -6.05
C ASN A 43 5.39 7.67 -6.29
N GLU A 44 6.21 8.31 -7.11
CA GLU A 44 7.57 7.85 -7.40
C GLU A 44 8.51 8.26 -6.26
N TRP A 45 9.32 7.31 -5.78
CA TRP A 45 10.37 7.57 -4.79
C TRP A 45 11.36 8.61 -5.29
N VAL A 46 11.62 9.61 -4.44
CA VAL A 46 12.68 10.61 -4.63
C VAL A 46 13.72 10.39 -3.55
N ASP A 47 14.92 9.98 -3.97
CA ASP A 47 16.02 9.72 -3.05
C ASP A 47 16.65 11.02 -2.54
N LYS A 48 15.98 11.62 -1.56
CA LYS A 48 16.39 12.89 -0.97
C LYS A 48 17.63 12.70 -0.11
N LYS A 49 18.70 13.45 -0.43
CA LYS A 49 19.95 13.43 0.34
C LYS A 49 19.71 13.90 1.77
N THR A 50 20.21 13.14 2.74
CA THR A 50 20.24 13.51 4.16
C THR A 50 21.47 14.38 4.49
N PRO A 51 21.38 15.29 5.48
CA PRO A 51 20.21 15.56 6.29
C PRO A 51 19.20 16.51 5.64
N PHE A 52 17.93 16.42 6.05
CA PHE A 52 16.89 17.41 5.71
C PHE A 52 15.88 17.54 6.85
N THR A 53 15.24 18.71 6.96
CA THR A 53 14.30 19.01 8.05
C THR A 53 12.88 19.22 7.50
N LEU A 54 11.90 18.64 8.19
CA LEU A 54 10.48 18.75 7.86
C LEU A 54 9.68 19.25 9.06
N GLY A 55 8.57 19.94 8.76
CA GLY A 55 7.54 20.22 9.75
C GLY A 55 6.79 18.95 10.15
N HIS A 56 6.20 18.96 11.36
CA HIS A 56 5.33 17.87 11.79
C HIS A 56 4.06 17.82 10.95
N ASP A 57 3.41 16.66 10.92
CA ASP A 57 2.14 16.47 10.24
C ASP A 57 1.06 17.35 10.88
N THR A 58 0.28 18.02 10.05
CA THR A 58 -0.78 18.94 10.48
C THR A 58 -2.06 18.71 9.69
N GLY A 59 -3.17 19.27 10.17
CA GLY A 59 -4.46 19.20 9.48
C GLY A 59 -5.26 17.93 9.79
N ILE A 60 -6.20 17.64 8.89
CA ILE A 60 -7.12 16.51 8.98
C ILE A 60 -6.70 15.46 7.96
N VAL A 61 -6.53 14.22 8.44
CA VAL A 61 -6.24 13.05 7.63
C VAL A 61 -7.52 12.22 7.48
N VAL A 62 -7.64 11.53 6.36
CA VAL A 62 -8.75 10.63 6.09
C VAL A 62 -8.22 9.20 6.21
N ALA A 63 -8.64 8.49 7.25
CA ALA A 63 -8.12 7.18 7.59
C ALA A 63 -8.52 6.09 6.59
N ASP A 64 -9.65 6.29 5.89
CA ASP A 64 -10.13 5.45 4.79
C ASP A 64 -10.80 6.32 3.72
N GLN A 65 -10.09 6.55 2.61
CA GLN A 65 -10.55 7.43 1.54
C GLN A 65 -11.77 6.87 0.79
N ASN A 66 -11.91 5.54 0.73
CA ASN A 66 -13.02 4.87 0.06
C ASN A 66 -14.27 4.93 0.93
N ALA A 67 -14.16 4.60 2.23
CA ALA A 67 -15.28 4.74 3.15
C ALA A 67 -15.70 6.21 3.34
N TYR A 68 -14.78 7.16 3.17
CA TYR A 68 -15.13 8.59 3.22
C TYR A 68 -15.94 9.05 2.01
N ARG A 69 -15.59 8.56 0.82
CA ARG A 69 -16.16 9.02 -0.46
C ARG A 69 -17.38 8.22 -0.88
N VAL A 70 -17.37 6.93 -0.60
CA VAL A 70 -18.42 5.97 -0.97
C VAL A 70 -18.82 5.15 0.27
N PRO A 71 -19.38 5.80 1.32
CA PRO A 71 -19.60 5.19 2.63
C PRO A 71 -20.48 3.94 2.59
N ASP A 72 -21.50 3.92 1.72
CA ASP A 72 -22.43 2.80 1.62
C ASP A 72 -21.82 1.58 0.91
N THR A 73 -20.80 1.80 0.06
CA THR A 73 -20.13 0.73 -0.68
C THR A 73 -18.61 0.94 -0.76
N PRO A 74 -17.87 0.81 0.36
CA PRO A 74 -16.43 1.11 0.39
C PRO A 74 -15.55 0.22 -0.52
N LEU A 75 -16.08 -0.93 -0.95
CA LEU A 75 -15.43 -1.82 -1.93
C LEU A 75 -15.82 -1.53 -3.38
N LEU A 76 -16.80 -0.66 -3.66
CA LEU A 76 -17.20 -0.34 -5.03
C LEU A 76 -16.03 0.15 -5.90
N PRO A 77 -15.15 1.05 -5.42
CA PRO A 77 -14.03 1.51 -6.24
C PRO A 77 -13.05 0.39 -6.64
N LEU A 78 -12.87 -0.62 -5.77
CA LEU A 78 -12.11 -1.82 -6.07
C LEU A 78 -12.73 -2.56 -7.25
N PHE A 79 -14.05 -2.80 -7.21
CA PHE A 79 -14.77 -3.50 -8.28
C PHE A 79 -14.79 -2.71 -9.60
N VAL A 80 -14.85 -1.37 -9.55
CA VAL A 80 -14.75 -0.54 -10.75
C VAL A 80 -13.39 -0.69 -11.39
N ALA A 81 -12.28 -0.58 -10.64
CA ALA A 81 -10.93 -0.80 -11.16
C ALA A 81 -10.75 -2.19 -11.76
N VAL A 82 -11.35 -3.21 -11.11
CA VAL A 82 -11.42 -4.58 -11.60
C VAL A 82 -12.09 -4.71 -12.96
N ASN A 83 -13.28 -4.13 -13.10
CA ASN A 83 -14.06 -4.24 -14.32
C ASN A 83 -13.40 -3.50 -15.48
N VAL A 84 -12.89 -2.28 -15.24
CA VAL A 84 -12.18 -1.49 -16.26
C VAL A 84 -10.96 -2.23 -16.80
N LYS A 85 -10.14 -2.86 -15.95
CA LYS A 85 -9.01 -3.66 -16.43
C LYS A 85 -9.48 -4.86 -17.27
N SER A 86 -10.53 -5.54 -16.82
CA SER A 86 -11.05 -6.74 -17.49
C SER A 86 -11.61 -6.43 -18.88
N SER A 87 -12.26 -5.27 -19.05
CA SER A 87 -12.75 -4.84 -20.36
C SER A 87 -11.61 -4.48 -21.32
N LEU A 88 -10.55 -3.82 -20.82
CA LEU A 88 -9.34 -3.52 -21.60
C LEU A 88 -8.62 -4.78 -22.07
N ASP A 89 -8.49 -5.80 -21.21
CA ASP A 89 -7.87 -7.08 -21.55
C ASP A 89 -8.69 -7.83 -22.61
N THR A 90 -10.02 -7.77 -22.49
CA THR A 90 -10.95 -8.34 -23.49
C THR A 90 -10.80 -7.67 -24.84
N ALA A 91 -10.81 -6.32 -24.87
CA ALA A 91 -10.63 -5.55 -26.10
C ALA A 91 -9.27 -5.82 -26.77
N SER A 92 -8.21 -5.98 -25.98
CA SER A 92 -6.86 -6.27 -26.49
C SER A 92 -6.75 -7.67 -27.08
N SER A 93 -7.51 -8.64 -26.57
CA SER A 93 -7.52 -10.03 -27.07
C SER A 93 -8.29 -10.21 -28.38
N HIS A 94 -9.32 -9.39 -28.65
CA HIS A 94 -10.09 -9.47 -29.89
C HIS A 94 -9.27 -9.07 -31.14
N ASN A 95 -8.11 -8.43 -30.93
CA ASN A 95 -7.14 -8.11 -31.98
C ASN A 95 -5.96 -9.09 -32.04
N SER A 96 -5.95 -10.18 -31.26
CA SER A 96 -4.91 -11.22 -31.33
C SER A 96 -5.27 -12.30 -32.36
N PRO A 97 -4.37 -12.64 -33.30
CA PRO A 97 -4.63 -13.65 -34.34
C PRO A 97 -4.70 -15.09 -33.81
N SER A 98 -4.33 -15.32 -32.55
CA SER A 98 -4.60 -16.58 -31.84
C SER A 98 -5.94 -16.46 -31.12
N GLY A 99 -6.95 -17.24 -31.51
CA GLY A 99 -8.29 -17.30 -30.89
C GLY A 99 -8.34 -17.79 -29.43
N ALA A 100 -7.33 -17.44 -28.62
CA ALA A 100 -7.35 -17.59 -27.19
C ALA A 100 -8.32 -16.55 -26.61
N SER A 101 -9.32 -17.03 -25.89
CA SER A 101 -10.23 -16.18 -25.13
C SER A 101 -9.43 -15.28 -24.17
N PRO A 102 -9.84 -14.01 -24.00
CA PRO A 102 -9.20 -13.12 -23.04
C PRO A 102 -9.18 -13.76 -21.65
N PRO A 103 -8.24 -13.39 -20.78
CA PRO A 103 -8.39 -13.62 -19.36
C PRO A 103 -9.60 -12.82 -18.87
N HIS A 104 -10.79 -13.38 -19.03
CA HIS A 104 -11.98 -12.95 -18.33
C HIS A 104 -11.59 -12.93 -16.86
N PHE A 105 -11.82 -11.82 -16.15
CA PHE A 105 -11.77 -11.85 -14.70
C PHE A 105 -12.90 -12.75 -14.26
N ASP A 106 -12.57 -14.03 -14.15
CA ASP A 106 -13.49 -15.04 -13.74
C ASP A 106 -13.75 -14.75 -12.26
N ARG A 107 -14.85 -14.02 -12.04
CA ARG A 107 -15.44 -13.73 -10.74
C ARG A 107 -15.59 -15.01 -9.90
N PRO A 108 -15.81 -16.25 -10.43
CA PRO A 108 -15.88 -17.44 -9.61
C PRO A 108 -14.50 -18.10 -9.45
N SER A 109 -13.75 -17.72 -8.41
CA SER A 109 -12.97 -18.68 -7.60
C SER A 109 -12.21 -18.04 -6.45
N ASN A 110 -12.32 -16.72 -6.20
CA ASN A 110 -11.68 -16.12 -5.02
C ASN A 110 -12.44 -16.51 -3.76
N ASP A 111 -11.71 -16.82 -2.69
CA ASP A 111 -12.30 -17.13 -1.40
C ASP A 111 -12.59 -15.81 -0.64
N PHE A 112 -11.69 -14.83 -0.74
CA PHE A 112 -11.80 -13.55 -0.03
C PHE A 112 -11.52 -12.34 -0.93
N ILE A 113 -12.28 -11.25 -0.73
CA ILE A 113 -11.97 -9.90 -1.20
C ILE A 113 -11.96 -8.99 0.03
N THR A 114 -10.82 -8.39 0.33
CA THR A 114 -10.62 -7.66 1.59
C THR A 114 -9.63 -6.51 1.46
N ASP A 115 -9.50 -5.74 2.52
CA ASP A 115 -8.45 -4.75 2.71
C ASP A 115 -7.32 -5.29 3.59
N ARG A 116 -6.09 -4.84 3.34
CA ARG A 116 -4.93 -5.10 4.22
C ARG A 116 -5.23 -4.70 5.67
N ASN A 117 -6.02 -3.64 5.89
CA ASN A 117 -6.38 -3.21 7.25
C ASN A 117 -7.12 -4.33 8.02
N ASN A 118 -8.10 -4.99 7.41
CA ASN A 118 -8.85 -6.08 8.03
C ASN A 118 -7.93 -7.25 8.39
N LEU A 119 -7.00 -7.63 7.50
CA LEU A 119 -6.03 -8.68 7.78
C LEU A 119 -5.08 -8.32 8.92
N ARG A 120 -4.66 -7.04 9.02
CA ARG A 120 -3.85 -6.55 10.14
C ARG A 120 -4.63 -6.57 11.46
N LYS A 121 -5.89 -6.13 11.45
CA LYS A 121 -6.78 -6.22 12.61
C LYS A 121 -6.89 -7.67 13.09
N LEU A 122 -7.10 -8.63 12.18
CA LEU A 122 -7.14 -10.05 12.52
C LEU A 122 -5.81 -10.56 13.10
N LEU A 123 -4.68 -10.18 12.51
CA LEU A 123 -3.36 -10.55 13.04
C LEU A 123 -3.13 -10.04 14.47
N ARG A 124 -3.56 -8.81 14.76
CA ARG A 124 -3.50 -8.22 16.10
C ARG A 124 -4.42 -8.93 17.09
N TRP A 125 -5.64 -9.26 16.67
CA TRP A 125 -6.57 -10.05 17.47
C TRP A 125 -6.01 -11.43 17.80
N ILE A 126 -5.47 -12.15 16.80
CA ILE A 126 -4.80 -13.45 16.98
C ILE A 126 -3.62 -13.34 17.97
N ASN A 127 -2.94 -12.19 17.97
CA ASN A 127 -1.81 -11.94 18.85
C ASN A 127 -2.22 -11.44 20.26
N ASN A 128 -3.50 -11.53 20.63
CA ASN A 128 -4.05 -11.02 21.90
C ASN A 128 -3.75 -9.53 22.12
N SER A 129 -3.65 -8.76 21.04
CA SER A 129 -3.45 -7.31 21.06
C SER A 129 -4.46 -6.61 20.13
N PRO A 130 -5.77 -6.90 20.23
CA PRO A 130 -6.76 -6.35 19.31
C PRO A 130 -6.85 -4.82 19.40
N ASP A 131 -7.26 -4.20 18.29
CA ASP A 131 -7.64 -2.79 18.28
C ASP A 131 -8.83 -2.59 19.23
N SER A 132 -8.92 -1.41 19.87
CA SER A 132 -10.02 -1.09 20.79
C SER A 132 -11.39 -1.07 20.10
N ASP A 133 -11.44 -0.77 18.80
CA ASP A 133 -12.64 -0.78 17.96
C ASP A 133 -12.56 -1.85 16.85
N PHE A 134 -12.27 -3.09 17.25
CA PHE A 134 -12.20 -4.23 16.34
C PHE A 134 -13.59 -4.62 15.81
N ARG A 135 -13.90 -4.18 14.59
CA ARG A 135 -15.03 -4.64 13.78
C ARG A 135 -14.62 -4.76 12.32
N ILE A 136 -15.13 -5.80 11.66
CA ILE A 136 -15.00 -6.05 10.22
C ILE A 136 -16.39 -6.43 9.73
N ASP A 137 -16.91 -5.72 8.73
CA ASP A 137 -18.19 -6.06 8.11
C ASP A 137 -17.97 -7.13 7.05
N VAL A 138 -18.77 -8.19 7.08
CA VAL A 138 -18.62 -9.37 6.22
C VAL A 138 -19.88 -9.60 5.41
N GLN A 139 -19.73 -9.87 4.12
CA GLN A 139 -20.84 -10.22 3.22
C GLN A 139 -20.46 -11.41 2.33
N LEU A 140 -21.41 -12.32 2.09
CA LEU A 140 -21.23 -13.40 1.12
C LEU A 140 -21.66 -12.91 -0.28
N ALA A 141 -20.71 -12.84 -1.21
CA ALA A 141 -20.97 -12.55 -2.61
C ALA A 141 -21.08 -13.85 -3.42
N GLY A 142 -22.24 -14.05 -4.05
CA GLY A 142 -22.55 -15.29 -4.76
C GLY A 142 -22.62 -16.46 -3.77
N LYS A 143 -21.97 -17.59 -4.12
CA LYS A 143 -22.01 -18.82 -3.31
C LYS A 143 -20.81 -19.04 -2.40
N LYS A 144 -19.70 -18.32 -2.60
CA LYS A 144 -18.40 -18.67 -2.00
C LYS A 144 -17.53 -17.49 -1.57
N THR A 145 -17.63 -16.35 -2.25
CA THR A 145 -16.66 -15.26 -2.03
C THR A 145 -17.07 -14.45 -0.82
N ILE A 146 -16.20 -14.35 0.18
CA ILE A 146 -16.41 -13.49 1.34
C ILE A 146 -15.82 -12.11 1.06
N LEU A 147 -16.67 -11.10 1.13
CA LEU A 147 -16.27 -9.69 1.10
C LEU A 147 -16.07 -9.22 2.54
N MET A 148 -14.94 -8.58 2.81
CA MET A 148 -14.63 -8.00 4.11
C MET A 148 -14.36 -6.51 3.93
N SER A 149 -15.25 -5.69 4.49
CA SER A 149 -15.14 -4.23 4.46
C SER A 149 -14.62 -3.71 5.79
N ARG A 150 -13.73 -2.73 5.73
CA ARG A 150 -13.26 -2.05 6.95
C ARG A 150 -14.42 -1.27 7.58
N TYR A 151 -14.69 -1.54 8.85
CA TYR A 151 -15.48 -0.65 9.67
C TYR A 151 -14.56 0.39 10.33
N THR A 152 -14.93 1.66 10.23
CA THR A 152 -14.20 2.79 10.83
C THR A 152 -15.19 3.72 11.52
N THR A 153 -14.99 3.95 12.81
CA THR A 153 -15.80 4.88 13.61
C THR A 153 -15.53 6.34 13.24
N ASN A 154 -14.26 6.70 13.06
CA ASN A 154 -13.81 8.05 12.69
C ASN A 154 -13.06 8.04 11.36
N VAL A 155 -13.76 8.33 10.27
CA VAL A 155 -13.13 8.34 8.94
C VAL A 155 -12.21 9.55 8.75
N ARG A 156 -12.42 10.62 9.52
CA ARG A 156 -11.60 11.84 9.54
C ARG A 156 -10.99 12.02 10.92
N GLU A 157 -9.68 12.22 10.97
CA GLU A 157 -8.94 12.33 12.22
C GLU A 157 -7.96 13.50 12.14
N LYS A 158 -7.60 14.07 13.29
CA LYS A 158 -6.50 15.03 13.34
C LYS A 158 -5.20 14.27 13.07
N ALA A 159 -4.35 14.82 12.20
CA ALA A 159 -3.03 14.25 11.96
C ALA A 159 -2.30 14.02 13.29
N ALA A 160 -1.76 12.81 13.47
CA ALA A 160 -0.96 12.50 14.64
C ALA A 160 0.26 13.43 14.69
N TYR A 161 0.75 13.71 15.91
CA TYR A 161 1.98 14.48 16.06
C TYR A 161 3.19 13.63 15.64
N GLY A 162 3.50 13.68 14.35
CA GLY A 162 4.51 12.87 13.69
C GLY A 162 5.07 13.56 12.46
N PHE A 163 5.78 12.81 11.62
CA PHE A 163 6.39 13.32 10.39
C PHE A 163 6.12 12.39 9.20
N GLY A 164 5.15 11.47 9.30
CA GLY A 164 4.89 10.44 8.30
C GLY A 164 4.46 11.03 6.98
N HIS A 165 3.37 11.80 6.99
CA HIS A 165 2.82 12.42 5.79
C HIS A 165 3.76 13.47 5.18
N SER A 166 4.40 14.28 6.03
CA SER A 166 5.42 15.23 5.58
C SER A 166 6.61 14.51 4.94
N PHE A 167 7.04 13.37 5.48
CA PHE A 167 8.14 12.56 4.93
C PHE A 167 7.76 11.91 3.59
N GLU A 168 6.58 11.30 3.51
CA GLU A 168 6.03 10.76 2.26
C GLU A 168 5.99 11.83 1.17
N LYS A 169 5.44 13.02 1.48
CA LYS A 169 5.38 14.15 0.53
C LYS A 169 6.76 14.66 0.12
N ALA A 170 7.72 14.68 1.03
CA ALA A 170 9.06 15.20 0.76
C ALA A 170 9.96 14.21 0.01
N CYS A 171 9.71 12.91 0.14
CA CYS A 171 10.51 11.83 -0.45
C CYS A 171 9.78 11.13 -1.60
N THR A 172 8.69 11.69 -2.08
CA THR A 172 8.01 11.22 -3.29
C THR A 172 7.59 12.38 -4.17
N LYS A 173 7.29 12.08 -5.43
CA LYS A 173 6.61 12.99 -6.35
C LYS A 173 5.42 12.27 -7.00
N PRO A 174 4.33 12.96 -7.33
CA PRO A 174 3.24 12.37 -8.10
C PRO A 174 3.77 11.74 -9.39
N ALA A 175 3.27 10.55 -9.71
CA ALA A 175 3.50 9.97 -11.03
C ALA A 175 2.73 10.77 -12.10
N ALA A 176 3.24 10.73 -13.33
CA ALA A 176 2.59 11.39 -14.46
C ALA A 176 1.12 10.96 -14.57
N GLN A 177 0.23 11.93 -14.78
CA GLN A 177 -1.22 11.74 -14.92
C GLN A 177 -1.87 11.16 -13.66
N CYS A 178 -1.28 11.44 -12.51
CA CYS A 178 -1.81 11.19 -11.17
C CYS A 178 -1.62 12.42 -10.28
N GLU A 179 -1.27 13.56 -10.87
CA GLU A 179 -1.23 14.86 -10.20
C GLU A 179 -2.62 15.15 -9.65
N GLY A 180 -2.73 15.54 -8.37
CA GLY A 180 -4.02 15.77 -7.70
C GLY A 180 -4.59 14.57 -6.92
N GLY A 181 -4.07 13.36 -7.18
CA GLY A 181 -4.44 12.15 -6.44
C GLY A 181 -4.19 12.28 -4.94
N VAL A 182 -5.16 11.85 -4.12
CA VAL A 182 -5.06 11.91 -2.64
C VAL A 182 -4.61 10.62 -1.99
N SER A 183 -4.74 9.50 -2.70
CA SER A 183 -4.28 8.19 -2.24
C SER A 183 -4.25 7.24 -3.40
N HIS A 184 -3.31 6.31 -3.36
CA HIS A 184 -3.20 5.25 -4.33
C HIS A 184 -3.43 3.90 -3.69
N HIS A 185 -4.35 3.12 -4.22
CA HIS A 185 -4.62 1.77 -3.76
C HIS A 185 -4.22 0.76 -4.81
N ARG A 186 -3.49 -0.25 -4.36
CA ARG A 186 -3.16 -1.43 -5.14
C ARG A 186 -4.04 -2.59 -4.70
N ILE A 187 -4.50 -3.35 -5.67
CA ILE A 187 -5.38 -4.50 -5.52
C ILE A 187 -4.60 -5.68 -6.10
N ILE A 188 -4.18 -6.59 -5.24
CA ILE A 188 -3.38 -7.77 -5.57
C ILE A 188 -4.17 -9.05 -5.38
N ARG A 189 -3.75 -10.11 -6.09
CA ARG A 189 -4.23 -11.47 -5.85
C ARG A 189 -3.09 -12.41 -5.55
N TYR A 190 -3.28 -13.24 -4.55
CA TYR A 190 -2.31 -14.27 -4.19
C TYR A 190 -2.99 -15.48 -3.55
N ASP A 191 -2.28 -16.60 -3.53
CA ASP A 191 -2.69 -17.81 -2.82
C ASP A 191 -2.08 -17.80 -1.40
N MET A 192 -2.94 -17.78 -0.38
CA MET A 192 -2.55 -17.94 1.03
C MET A 192 -2.75 -19.39 1.45
N ASN A 193 -1.92 -20.29 0.92
CA ASN A 193 -1.93 -21.72 1.23
C ASN A 193 -3.31 -22.36 0.99
N GLY A 194 -3.76 -22.23 -0.25
CA GLY A 194 -5.03 -22.71 -0.78
C GLY A 194 -6.18 -21.71 -0.68
N LEU A 195 -6.02 -20.59 0.04
CA LEU A 195 -7.02 -19.52 0.08
C LEU A 195 -6.71 -18.50 -1.01
N LYS A 196 -7.62 -18.34 -1.97
CA LYS A 196 -7.49 -17.38 -3.07
C LYS A 196 -7.91 -16.00 -2.59
N MET A 197 -6.93 -15.14 -2.34
CA MET A 197 -7.12 -13.81 -1.76
C MET A 197 -7.10 -12.72 -2.84
N ILE A 198 -8.01 -11.76 -2.76
CA ILE A 198 -7.87 -10.43 -3.34
C ILE A 198 -7.73 -9.43 -2.20
N VAL A 199 -6.64 -8.68 -2.20
CA VAL A 199 -6.33 -7.72 -1.14
C VAL A 199 -6.08 -6.35 -1.73
N ARG A 200 -6.85 -5.36 -1.27
CA ARG A 200 -6.59 -3.95 -1.54
C ARG A 200 -5.80 -3.32 -0.41
N TYR A 201 -4.88 -2.42 -0.73
CA TYR A 201 -4.16 -1.62 0.24
C TYR A 201 -3.64 -0.33 -0.37
N GLU A 202 -3.49 0.68 0.47
CA GLU A 202 -2.86 1.94 0.09
C GLU A 202 -1.34 1.80 0.02
N VAL A 203 -0.74 2.46 -0.97
CA VAL A 203 0.70 2.41 -1.30
C VAL A 203 1.32 3.79 -1.15
N ASP A 204 2.40 3.86 -0.38
CA ASP A 204 3.14 5.11 -0.14
C ASP A 204 3.97 5.55 -1.35
N GLY A 205 4.53 4.59 -2.09
CA GLY A 205 5.23 4.87 -3.34
C GLY A 205 5.79 3.64 -4.06
N TYR A 206 6.56 3.90 -5.11
CA TYR A 206 7.31 2.88 -5.84
C TYR A 206 8.74 3.32 -6.17
N LEU A 207 9.63 2.34 -6.32
CA LEU A 207 10.99 2.54 -6.81
C LEU A 207 10.99 2.63 -8.35
N PRO A 208 11.44 3.73 -8.95
CA PRO A 208 11.63 3.77 -10.40
C PRO A 208 12.77 2.81 -10.80
N ASP A 209 12.69 2.24 -12.01
CA ASP A 209 13.69 1.29 -12.57
C ASP A 209 15.13 1.82 -12.56
N THR A 210 15.31 3.12 -12.37
CA THR A 210 16.62 3.80 -12.28
C THR A 210 17.22 3.84 -10.88
N SER A 211 16.59 3.24 -9.86
CA SER A 211 17.14 3.16 -8.49
C SER A 211 18.22 2.07 -8.42
N PRO A 212 19.53 2.41 -8.34
CA PRO A 212 20.57 1.39 -8.17
C PRO A 212 20.34 0.60 -6.88
N TYR A 213 20.21 -0.72 -7.02
CA TYR A 213 20.04 -1.68 -5.92
C TYR A 213 21.28 -1.85 -5.02
N THR A 214 22.23 -0.92 -5.07
CA THR A 214 23.49 -1.03 -4.35
C THR A 214 23.44 -0.17 -3.11
N HIS A 215 23.15 -0.78 -1.96
CA HIS A 215 23.91 -0.66 -0.71
C HIS A 215 23.22 -1.51 0.37
N SER A 216 23.74 -2.72 0.60
CA SER A 216 23.49 -3.49 1.81
C SER A 216 24.08 -2.73 3.01
N TRP A 217 23.25 -2.39 3.99
CA TRP A 217 23.63 -1.62 5.17
C TRP A 217 23.93 -2.55 6.36
N ARG A 218 25.15 -2.46 6.87
CA ARG A 218 25.52 -2.49 8.29
C ARG A 218 26.97 -2.00 8.41
N GLN A 219 27.15 -0.69 8.25
CA GLN A 219 28.25 0.01 8.92
C GLN A 219 27.67 1.30 9.50
N ALA A 220 27.08 1.16 10.70
CA ALA A 220 27.23 2.24 11.65
C ALA A 220 28.71 2.20 12.05
N ALA A 221 29.52 3.08 11.46
CA ALA A 221 30.90 3.23 11.87
C ALA A 221 30.93 4.01 13.19
N SER A 222 31.51 3.33 14.18
CA SER A 222 31.91 3.82 15.49
C SER A 222 32.72 5.12 15.41
N ALA A 223 32.64 5.91 16.48
CA ALA A 223 33.50 7.06 16.72
C ALA A 223 34.98 6.65 16.84
N THR A 224 35.87 7.17 15.98
CA THR A 224 37.26 7.53 16.31
C THR A 224 37.84 8.46 15.23
N ALA A 225 38.55 9.51 15.65
CA ALA A 225 39.36 10.42 14.83
C ALA A 225 40.86 10.22 15.17
N PRO A 226 41.85 10.95 14.62
CA PRO A 226 42.07 11.48 13.25
C PRO A 226 43.45 11.07 12.68
N THR A 227 43.69 11.19 11.37
CA THR A 227 45.03 11.40 10.75
C THR A 227 44.85 11.80 9.27
N ALA A 228 45.08 13.08 8.92
CA ALA A 228 46.29 13.63 8.29
C ALA A 228 46.37 13.35 6.76
N VAL A 229 45.76 14.22 5.94
CA VAL A 229 46.34 15.35 5.13
C VAL A 229 47.11 14.96 3.87
N ASN A 230 46.61 15.44 2.71
CA ASN A 230 47.28 16.25 1.67
C ASN A 230 46.35 16.33 0.43
N ASN A 231 45.60 17.41 0.20
CA ASN A 231 45.96 18.75 -0.34
C ASN A 231 46.18 18.80 -1.86
N LEU A 232 45.23 19.42 -2.60
CA LEU A 232 45.41 20.63 -3.46
C LEU A 232 44.04 21.05 -4.08
N PRO A 233 43.84 22.29 -4.57
CA PRO A 233 43.07 23.31 -3.84
C PRO A 233 42.07 24.10 -4.73
N ASP A 234 41.37 25.05 -4.09
CA ASP A 234 40.85 26.34 -4.60
C ASP A 234 39.80 26.34 -5.74
N THR A 235 38.66 27.04 -5.70
CA THR A 235 38.13 28.13 -4.85
C THR A 235 36.61 28.26 -5.09
N PRO A 236 35.84 28.93 -4.20
CA PRO A 236 34.38 28.97 -4.25
C PRO A 236 33.86 30.12 -5.12
N ALA A 237 33.01 29.82 -6.11
CA ALA A 237 32.20 30.84 -6.77
C ALA A 237 30.96 31.13 -5.93
N SER A 238 30.89 32.36 -5.43
CA SER A 238 29.77 32.96 -4.70
C SER A 238 28.48 32.93 -5.52
N VAL A 239 27.60 31.95 -5.28
CA VAL A 239 26.26 31.96 -5.87
C VAL A 239 25.33 32.70 -4.92
N LYS A 240 24.90 33.90 -5.33
CA LYS A 240 23.91 34.72 -4.64
C LYS A 240 22.60 33.96 -4.55
N PHE A 241 22.10 33.75 -3.33
CA PHE A 241 20.74 33.29 -3.09
C PHE A 241 19.76 34.40 -3.45
N THR A 242 19.22 34.36 -4.66
CA THR A 242 17.93 34.99 -4.94
C THR A 242 16.85 34.03 -4.47
N ALA A 243 16.13 34.42 -3.42
CA ALA A 243 14.92 33.74 -2.99
C ALA A 243 13.87 33.83 -4.11
N ALA A 244 13.82 32.80 -4.96
CA ALA A 244 12.71 32.58 -5.86
C ALA A 244 11.66 31.77 -5.11
N THR A 245 10.61 32.45 -4.67
CA THR A 245 9.34 31.81 -4.30
C THR A 245 8.83 31.07 -5.54
N PRO A 246 8.75 29.73 -5.58
CA PRO A 246 8.04 29.08 -6.65
C PRO A 246 6.56 29.19 -6.32
N GLU A 247 5.94 30.23 -6.85
CA GLU A 247 4.50 30.25 -7.08
C GLU A 247 4.24 29.30 -8.27
N SER A 248 4.44 28.01 -8.06
CA SER A 248 4.09 26.99 -9.05
C SER A 248 2.66 26.56 -8.78
N THR A 249 1.74 27.07 -9.60
CA THR A 249 0.45 26.43 -9.82
C THR A 249 0.69 24.92 -9.94
N PRO A 250 -0.02 24.07 -9.17
CA PRO A 250 0.15 22.63 -9.30
C PRO A 250 -0.01 22.23 -10.77
N PRO A 251 0.84 21.34 -11.31
CA PRO A 251 0.66 20.86 -12.67
C PRO A 251 -0.78 20.34 -12.80
N GLU A 252 -1.53 20.95 -13.72
CA GLU A 252 -2.92 20.64 -13.96
C GLU A 252 -3.03 19.21 -14.49
N PHE A 253 -3.92 18.42 -13.89
CA PHE A 253 -4.20 17.05 -14.33
C PHE A 253 -4.69 17.06 -15.77
N LYS A 254 -3.94 16.45 -16.68
CA LYS A 254 -4.34 16.28 -18.09
C LYS A 254 -4.69 14.81 -18.32
N PRO A 255 -5.99 14.45 -18.35
CA PRO A 255 -6.40 13.07 -18.60
C PRO A 255 -5.96 12.61 -19.99
N LYS A 256 -5.68 11.30 -20.15
CA LYS A 256 -5.32 10.72 -21.47
C LYS A 256 -6.47 10.74 -22.47
N ALA A 257 -7.68 10.69 -21.96
CA ALA A 257 -8.92 10.59 -22.72
C ALA A 257 -10.09 11.07 -21.85
N GLU A 258 -11.26 11.24 -22.47
CA GLU A 258 -12.48 11.65 -21.78
C GLU A 258 -12.81 10.70 -20.60
N PRO A 259 -13.28 11.25 -19.46
CA PRO A 259 -13.74 10.44 -18.34
C PRO A 259 -14.97 9.64 -18.72
N VAL A 260 -15.10 8.45 -18.14
CA VAL A 260 -16.25 7.56 -18.34
C VAL A 260 -16.94 7.32 -17.00
N LEU A 261 -18.28 7.35 -17.00
CA LEU A 261 -19.05 6.97 -15.83
C LEU A 261 -19.13 5.45 -15.72
N HIS A 262 -18.69 4.90 -14.59
CA HIS A 262 -18.78 3.47 -14.32
C HIS A 262 -19.39 3.23 -12.94
N ALA A 263 -20.58 2.61 -12.90
CA ALA A 263 -21.33 2.33 -11.66
C ALA A 263 -21.49 3.57 -10.75
N GLY A 264 -21.73 4.75 -11.34
CA GLY A 264 -21.91 6.00 -10.60
C GLY A 264 -20.62 6.69 -10.16
N LEU A 265 -19.44 6.16 -10.51
CA LEU A 265 -18.13 6.79 -10.27
C LEU A 265 -17.56 7.33 -11.58
N THR A 266 -17.01 8.55 -11.54
CA THR A 266 -16.28 9.13 -12.67
C THR A 266 -14.90 8.48 -12.77
N VAL A 267 -14.57 7.87 -13.90
CA VAL A 267 -13.29 7.21 -14.13
C VAL A 267 -12.48 7.99 -15.17
N TYR A 268 -11.36 8.54 -14.75
CA TYR A 268 -10.38 9.19 -15.61
C TYR A 268 -9.30 8.19 -16.05
N PRO A 269 -9.05 8.05 -17.37
CA PRO A 269 -7.90 7.30 -17.87
C PRO A 269 -6.59 8.04 -17.56
N GLY A 270 -5.73 7.46 -16.73
CA GLY A 270 -4.47 8.09 -16.31
C GLY A 270 -3.55 7.12 -15.57
N GLY A 271 -2.29 7.51 -15.34
CA GLY A 271 -1.26 6.66 -14.73
C GLY A 271 -0.79 5.50 -15.61
N SER A 272 -0.28 4.44 -14.97
CA SER A 272 0.35 3.29 -15.65
C SER A 272 -0.01 1.94 -15.03
N TRP A 273 -0.26 0.95 -15.90
CA TRP A 273 -0.35 -0.47 -15.55
C TRP A 273 1.03 -1.12 -15.36
N SER A 274 2.12 -0.40 -15.62
CA SER A 274 3.48 -0.97 -15.72
C SER A 274 4.29 -0.88 -14.42
N VAL A 275 3.70 -0.51 -13.29
CA VAL A 275 4.42 -0.39 -12.02
C VAL A 275 4.44 -1.75 -11.31
N PRO A 276 5.54 -2.51 -11.35
CA PRO A 276 5.54 -3.90 -10.88
C PRO A 276 5.36 -4.00 -9.37
N GLN A 277 4.78 -5.10 -8.89
CA GLN A 277 4.59 -5.34 -7.45
C GLN A 277 5.92 -5.32 -6.69
N SER A 278 7.00 -5.77 -7.33
CA SER A 278 8.34 -5.81 -6.77
C SER A 278 8.93 -4.44 -6.47
N SER A 279 8.47 -3.36 -7.12
CA SER A 279 8.99 -2.00 -6.88
C SER A 279 8.24 -1.23 -5.79
N ILE A 280 7.12 -1.77 -5.30
CA ILE A 280 6.28 -1.12 -4.30
C ILE A 280 7.01 -1.03 -2.96
N LEU A 281 6.93 0.15 -2.35
CA LEU A 281 7.55 0.44 -1.07
C LEU A 281 6.53 0.98 -0.06
N GLU A 282 6.75 0.61 1.19
CA GLU A 282 6.14 1.20 2.38
C GLU A 282 7.13 2.21 2.99
N MET A 283 6.64 3.34 3.48
CA MET A 283 7.40 4.34 4.20
C MET A 283 7.00 4.36 5.67
N LYS A 284 7.99 4.56 6.53
CA LYS A 284 7.78 4.82 7.95
C LYS A 284 8.74 5.90 8.42
N THR A 285 8.37 6.55 9.52
CA THR A 285 9.27 7.44 10.24
C THR A 285 9.41 6.99 11.67
N ARG A 286 10.61 7.15 12.23
CA ARG A 286 10.88 6.89 13.64
C ARG A 286 11.82 7.94 14.19
N SER A 287 11.56 8.36 15.43
CA SER A 287 12.53 9.18 16.14
C SER A 287 13.77 8.34 16.44
N GLN A 288 14.95 8.97 16.44
CA GLN A 288 16.19 8.30 16.79
C GLN A 288 16.12 7.61 18.17
N ARG A 289 15.41 8.23 19.13
CA ARG A 289 15.16 7.66 20.46
C ARG A 289 14.35 6.36 20.43
N ASN A 290 13.42 6.23 19.49
CA ASN A 290 12.47 5.12 19.44
C ASN A 290 12.78 4.12 18.32
N PHE A 291 13.95 4.23 17.67
CA PHE A 291 14.33 3.36 16.56
C PHE A 291 14.46 1.89 16.99
N ASP A 292 15.10 1.63 18.13
CA ASP A 292 15.28 0.26 18.64
C ASP A 292 13.96 -0.36 19.15
N MET A 293 12.91 0.45 19.31
CA MET A 293 11.56 0.00 19.71
C MET A 293 10.64 -0.29 18.52
N ILE A 294 11.16 -0.39 17.30
CA ILE A 294 10.36 -0.80 16.15
C ILE A 294 9.76 -2.19 16.43
N ASN A 295 8.43 -2.25 16.41
CA ASN A 295 7.70 -3.50 16.41
C ASN A 295 7.81 -4.17 15.03
N TRP A 296 8.86 -4.98 14.86
CA TRP A 296 9.11 -5.71 13.62
C TRP A 296 8.04 -6.75 13.30
N SER A 297 7.34 -7.29 14.31
CA SER A 297 6.22 -8.22 14.13
C SER A 297 5.04 -7.54 13.45
N GLU A 298 4.64 -6.36 13.93
CA GLU A 298 3.57 -5.56 13.32
C GLU A 298 3.94 -5.11 11.89
N LEU A 299 5.19 -4.65 11.70
CA LEU A 299 5.67 -4.23 10.39
C LEU A 299 5.72 -5.40 9.40
N HIS A 300 6.23 -6.56 9.82
CA HIS A 300 6.26 -7.76 8.98
C HIS A 300 4.85 -8.21 8.60
N GLY A 301 3.91 -8.27 9.56
CA GLY A 301 2.52 -8.63 9.27
C GLY A 301 1.88 -7.71 8.23
N GLN A 302 2.12 -6.40 8.33
CA GLN A 302 1.68 -5.43 7.34
C GLN A 302 2.25 -5.72 5.94
N LEU A 303 3.58 -5.85 5.82
CA LEU A 303 4.27 -6.08 4.54
C LEU A 303 3.91 -7.44 3.92
N TYR A 304 3.74 -8.47 4.76
CA TYR A 304 3.39 -9.81 4.32
C TYR A 304 2.00 -9.82 3.69
N VAL A 305 0.95 -9.30 4.34
CA VAL A 305 -0.41 -9.41 3.80
C VAL A 305 -0.67 -8.52 2.58
N SER A 306 0.16 -7.48 2.39
CA SER A 306 0.17 -6.64 1.18
C SER A 306 1.18 -7.08 0.12
N GLN A 307 1.99 -8.11 0.38
CA GLN A 307 3.11 -8.52 -0.49
C GLN A 307 4.04 -7.36 -0.86
N THR A 308 4.22 -6.39 0.05
CA THR A 308 5.08 -5.22 -0.17
C THR A 308 6.52 -5.59 0.16
N LEU A 309 7.41 -5.49 -0.84
CA LEU A 309 8.78 -5.98 -0.70
C LEU A 309 9.68 -5.00 0.03
N HIS A 310 9.53 -3.70 -0.22
CA HIS A 310 10.42 -2.66 0.30
C HIS A 310 9.78 -1.90 1.46
N CYS A 311 10.56 -1.59 2.49
CA CYS A 311 10.14 -0.69 3.57
C CYS A 311 11.26 0.29 3.91
N PHE A 312 11.02 1.58 3.73
CA PHE A 312 11.99 2.64 4.01
C PHE A 312 11.61 3.39 5.28
N ILE A 313 12.55 3.46 6.22
CA ILE A 313 12.34 4.07 7.53
C ILE A 313 13.24 5.30 7.66
N GLY A 314 12.64 6.49 7.62
CA GLY A 314 13.31 7.75 7.88
C GLY A 314 13.52 7.95 9.38
N ILE A 315 14.78 8.02 9.82
CA ILE A 315 15.16 8.25 11.22
C ILE A 315 15.41 9.73 11.44
N HIS A 316 14.71 10.30 12.42
CA HIS A 316 14.75 11.73 12.65
C HIS A 316 15.00 12.13 14.12
N GLN A 317 15.56 13.31 14.31
CA GLN A 317 15.58 14.01 15.59
C GLN A 317 14.74 15.29 15.43
N ARG A 318 13.55 15.32 16.04
CA ARG A 318 12.61 16.46 15.98
C ARG A 318 12.39 17.01 14.56
N GLY A 319 12.14 16.12 13.59
CA GLY A 319 11.89 16.48 12.19
C GLY A 319 13.14 16.60 11.31
N THR A 320 14.35 16.57 11.87
CA THR A 320 15.58 16.49 11.08
C THR A 320 15.94 15.04 10.81
N PHE A 321 15.75 14.61 9.56
CA PHE A 321 16.04 13.26 9.08
C PHE A 321 17.52 13.14 8.73
N THR A 322 18.21 12.19 9.37
CA THR A 322 19.66 12.00 9.24
C THR A 322 20.03 10.64 8.67
N THR A 323 19.14 9.65 8.80
CA THR A 323 19.40 8.27 8.36
C THR A 323 18.16 7.71 7.67
N LEU A 324 18.38 6.99 6.57
CA LEU A 324 17.35 6.21 5.87
C LEU A 324 17.69 4.73 5.98
N VAL A 325 16.83 3.96 6.66
CA VAL A 325 16.99 2.50 6.76
C VAL A 325 16.14 1.85 5.67
N ARG A 326 16.76 1.02 4.83
CA ARG A 326 16.07 0.34 3.70
C ARG A 326 15.91 -1.14 3.98
N GLN A 327 14.70 -1.56 4.29
CA GLN A 327 14.40 -2.96 4.55
C GLN A 327 13.78 -3.64 3.34
N ASN A 328 14.06 -4.93 3.23
CA ASN A 328 13.43 -5.80 2.25
C ASN A 328 12.83 -7.01 2.98
N LEU A 329 11.57 -7.33 2.69
CA LEU A 329 10.81 -8.42 3.32
C LEU A 329 11.53 -9.78 3.17
N ARG A 330 12.30 -9.96 2.11
CA ARG A 330 13.06 -11.18 1.80
C ARG A 330 14.53 -11.12 2.24
N SER A 331 14.97 -10.03 2.86
CA SER A 331 16.36 -9.91 3.32
C SER A 331 16.69 -10.86 4.46
N ALA A 332 17.97 -11.24 4.58
CA ALA A 332 18.46 -12.03 5.70
C ALA A 332 18.20 -11.36 7.07
N ALA A 333 18.16 -10.02 7.11
CA ALA A 333 17.84 -9.27 8.32
C ALA A 333 16.41 -9.53 8.83
N MET A 334 15.48 -9.90 7.94
CA MET A 334 14.09 -10.21 8.28
C MET A 334 13.84 -11.69 8.56
N GLU A 335 14.84 -12.57 8.43
CA GLU A 335 14.65 -14.02 8.56
C GLU A 335 14.10 -14.43 9.93
N ARG A 336 14.71 -13.90 11.00
CA ARG A 336 14.27 -14.19 12.38
C ARG A 336 12.83 -13.75 12.63
N VAL A 337 12.47 -12.56 12.15
CA VAL A 337 11.10 -12.02 12.25
C VAL A 337 10.15 -12.91 11.45
N ARG A 338 10.49 -13.24 10.20
CA ARG A 338 9.67 -14.10 9.35
C ARG A 338 9.41 -15.46 10.00
N ALA A 339 10.43 -16.06 10.61
CA ALA A 339 10.32 -17.33 11.32
C ALA A 339 9.42 -17.21 12.56
N SER A 340 9.59 -16.17 13.38
CA SER A 340 8.77 -15.96 14.59
C SER A 340 7.31 -15.66 14.27
N GLU A 341 7.03 -15.11 13.09
CA GLU A 341 5.68 -14.72 12.65
C GLU A 341 4.86 -15.90 12.07
N GLN A 342 5.50 -17.03 11.77
CA GLN A 342 4.85 -18.18 11.14
C GLN A 342 3.63 -18.73 11.92
N PRO A 343 3.66 -18.89 13.25
CA PRO A 343 2.50 -19.37 13.99
C PRO A 343 1.29 -18.44 13.83
N LYS A 344 1.51 -17.13 13.90
CA LYS A 344 0.47 -16.10 13.75
C LYS A 344 -0.13 -16.10 12.34
N LEU A 345 0.70 -16.25 11.31
CA LEU A 345 0.23 -16.34 9.93
C LEU A 345 -0.56 -17.63 9.65
N LYS A 346 -0.18 -18.75 10.27
CA LYS A 346 -0.95 -20.01 10.20
C LYS A 346 -2.29 -19.89 10.89
N ALA A 347 -2.34 -19.25 12.05
CA ALA A 347 -3.59 -18.95 12.74
C ALA A 347 -4.49 -18.04 11.89
N LEU A 348 -3.94 -17.01 11.23
CA LEU A 348 -4.72 -16.18 10.30
C LEU A 348 -5.33 -17.01 9.18
N ARG A 349 -4.53 -17.87 8.53
CA ARG A 349 -5.03 -18.78 7.50
C ARG A 349 -6.13 -19.68 8.05
N TRP A 350 -5.97 -20.22 9.26
CA TRP A 350 -6.95 -21.12 9.88
C TRP A 350 -8.28 -20.41 10.16
N VAL A 351 -8.23 -19.21 10.75
CA VAL A 351 -9.42 -18.37 11.00
C VAL A 351 -10.17 -18.07 9.70
N LEU A 352 -9.45 -17.67 8.65
CA LEU A 352 -10.04 -17.41 7.33
C LEU A 352 -10.63 -18.69 6.71
N ALA A 353 -9.91 -19.81 6.78
CA ALA A 353 -10.40 -21.07 6.22
C ALA A 353 -11.68 -21.56 6.93
N GLY A 354 -11.79 -21.38 8.25
CA GLY A 354 -12.99 -21.74 9.01
C GLY A 354 -14.25 -20.96 8.59
N SER A 355 -14.08 -19.80 7.95
CA SER A 355 -15.21 -19.00 7.43
C SER A 355 -15.70 -19.49 6.05
N VAL A 356 -14.92 -20.29 5.33
CA VAL A 356 -15.29 -20.85 4.02
C VAL A 356 -15.82 -22.26 4.24
N GLY A 357 -17.07 -22.55 3.83
CA GLY A 357 -17.71 -23.86 4.05
C GLY A 357 -16.80 -25.03 3.68
N GLN A 358 -16.66 -25.98 4.60
CA GLN A 358 -15.76 -27.13 4.47
C GLN A 358 -16.35 -28.23 3.59
N GLU A 359 -16.44 -28.00 2.28
CA GLU A 359 -16.55 -29.10 1.33
C GLU A 359 -15.16 -29.45 0.79
N GLY A 360 -14.60 -30.55 1.29
CA GLY A 360 -13.54 -31.31 0.60
C GLY A 360 -12.10 -30.82 0.73
N ARG A 361 -11.70 -30.07 1.77
CA ARG A 361 -10.27 -29.74 2.01
C ARG A 361 -9.82 -30.25 3.38
N GLU A 362 -8.79 -31.11 3.38
CA GLU A 362 -8.16 -31.60 4.61
C GLU A 362 -7.66 -30.44 5.47
N CYS A 363 -8.13 -30.40 6.72
CA CYS A 363 -7.70 -29.44 7.73
C CYS A 363 -6.33 -29.85 8.28
N PRO A 364 -5.30 -29.00 8.23
CA PRO A 364 -4.15 -29.16 9.12
C PRO A 364 -4.60 -28.79 10.54
N GLY A 365 -4.26 -29.64 11.52
CA GLY A 365 -4.82 -29.68 12.87
C GLY A 365 -4.99 -28.34 13.61
N GLU A 366 -6.02 -28.31 14.46
CA GLU A 366 -6.39 -27.19 15.32
C GLU A 366 -5.22 -26.69 16.17
N PRO A 367 -4.91 -25.39 16.14
CA PRO A 367 -4.18 -24.76 17.23
C PRO A 367 -5.16 -24.41 18.37
N SER A 368 -4.87 -24.89 19.58
CA SER A 368 -5.64 -24.58 20.79
C SER A 368 -5.56 -23.08 21.12
N PHE A 369 -6.66 -22.35 20.99
CA PHE A 369 -6.80 -20.97 21.48
C PHE A 369 -8.02 -20.87 22.41
N GLY A 370 -7.83 -20.17 23.53
CA GLY A 370 -8.83 -20.00 24.58
C GLY A 370 -10.13 -19.37 24.07
N SER A 371 -11.23 -19.82 24.64
CA SER A 371 -12.60 -19.46 24.28
C SER A 371 -12.88 -17.96 24.33
N GLY A 372 -13.03 -17.32 23.17
CA GLY A 372 -13.73 -16.06 23.01
C GLY A 372 -14.95 -16.30 22.13
N SER A 373 -16.15 -16.05 22.63
CA SER A 373 -17.39 -16.24 21.89
C SER A 373 -17.53 -15.20 20.77
N VAL A 374 -17.81 -15.66 19.56
CA VAL A 374 -18.32 -14.81 18.47
C VAL A 374 -19.84 -14.98 18.49
N GLY A 375 -20.55 -13.98 19.00
CA GLY A 375 -22.00 -13.92 18.95
C GLY A 375 -22.45 -13.53 17.54
N GLY A 376 -23.21 -14.42 16.88
CA GLY A 376 -23.93 -14.12 15.65
C GLY A 376 -25.27 -13.47 15.96
N LEU A 377 -25.66 -12.50 15.13
CA LEU A 377 -27.04 -12.16 14.83
C LEU A 377 -27.20 -12.13 13.31
#